data_AF-L7EY98-F1
#
_entry.id   AF-L7EY98-F1
#
_cell.length_a   1.000
_cell.length_b   1.000
_cell.length_c   1.000
_cell.angle_alpha   90.00
_cell.angle_beta   90.00
_cell.angle_gamma   90.00
#
_symmetry.space_group_name_H-M   'P 1'
#
loop_
_entity.id
_entity.type
_entity.pdbx_description
1 polymer ?
#
loop_
_entity_poly.entity_id
_entity_poly.type
_entity_poly.pdbx_seq_one_letter_code
_entity_poly.pdbx_strand_id
1 'polypeptide(L)'
;MRRNMRKRSKTTHRAVAAAAGLALGAGGLIAVNVYASAHESGNGNSTYRASQGQTNQVLAAGATTISCPDVRMKLTGVPDRSRGQVDRELALLDQQVAEAYQRLRNSAQAIQQDSKFADNAIMGPLKDKRAATIDRIAIAIGRSGARPQGLESLAACSLRASGNQQGTGQGQGQGQGQGGNQGQGQGQGQGNGAGQNGNGGTGNTGGNGGNAGNGPTAADFVDITSVRPNVRSPRPSRGASKGTFTTRCGVNANKLYNSDNIIVAPGVTNGAHHTHDYVGNQDNDAFTTNEEFAAAATTCGNQGDKSTYYWPVLRLQDGTREFDAKQLGGGAEGNTGRILTASRVTLNFVGSPRGKVVAMPKFLRIITGDAKAFTNGTANANAAWSCTGFENRQLTDKYPICPQGSSMVRTSSFQSCWDGQNIDSANHRTHVAFADRRTGACPTGFKAIPQLVQRLVYDVKAPSLNDNGKTSPFYAVDGFPEQMHKPITDHGDFINVFDERLMNQLVQCVNTGRKCR
;
A
#
# COMPACT_ATOMS: atom_id res chain seq x y z
N MET A 1 -56.58 -20.69 19.82
CA MET A 1 -57.16 -19.88 20.92
C MET A 1 -56.39 -18.57 21.02
N ARG A 2 -57.12 -17.45 21.01
CA ARG A 2 -56.75 -16.09 21.51
C ARG A 2 -56.01 -16.20 22.86
N ARG A 3 -55.13 -15.32 23.35
CA ARG A 3 -54.87 -13.86 23.28
C ARG A 3 -53.57 -13.70 24.12
N ASN A 4 -52.67 -12.73 23.93
CA ASN A 4 -52.84 -11.42 24.55
C ASN A 4 -51.77 -10.43 24.07
N MET A 5 -52.25 -9.26 23.66
CA MET A 5 -51.50 -8.02 23.52
C MET A 5 -51.19 -7.42 24.89
N ARG A 6 -50.13 -6.60 24.99
CA ARG A 6 -50.23 -5.30 25.65
C ARG A 6 -49.28 -4.28 25.00
N LYS A 7 -49.88 -3.15 24.62
CA LYS A 7 -49.32 -1.91 24.06
C LYS A 7 -49.51 -0.80 25.10
N ARG A 8 -48.80 0.32 24.89
CA ARG A 8 -48.91 1.69 25.47
C ARG A 8 -48.14 1.93 26.80
N SER A 9 -47.54 3.09 27.04
CA SER A 9 -47.83 4.45 26.52
C SER A 9 -46.61 5.40 26.50
N LYS A 10 -46.72 6.43 25.64
CA LYS A 10 -46.05 7.76 25.66
C LYS A 10 -46.50 8.53 26.93
N THR A 11 -45.90 9.59 27.48
CA THR A 11 -45.27 10.84 26.99
C THR A 11 -44.66 11.49 28.27
N THR A 12 -43.75 12.47 28.24
CA THR A 12 -44.06 13.89 28.56
C THR A 12 -42.79 14.74 28.51
N HIS A 13 -42.94 15.92 27.91
CA HIS A 13 -42.00 17.04 27.78
C HIS A 13 -41.54 17.64 29.11
N ARG A 14 -40.31 18.16 29.15
CA ARG A 14 -39.98 19.46 29.81
C ARG A 14 -38.85 20.18 29.07
N ALA A 15 -39.10 21.45 28.78
CA ALA A 15 -38.16 22.47 28.33
C ALA A 15 -37.65 23.30 29.53
N VAL A 16 -36.88 24.37 29.25
CA VAL A 16 -36.29 25.43 30.13
C VAL A 16 -34.81 25.14 30.46
N ALA A 17 -33.81 26.03 30.28
CA ALA A 17 -33.71 27.39 29.77
C ALA A 17 -32.24 27.70 29.38
N ALA A 18 -32.06 28.71 28.54
CA ALA A 18 -30.79 29.33 28.19
C ALA A 18 -30.20 30.16 29.34
N ALA A 19 -28.86 30.22 29.41
CA ALA A 19 -28.12 31.29 30.07
C ALA A 19 -26.95 31.70 29.17
N ALA A 20 -27.09 32.87 28.54
CA ALA A 20 -26.03 33.57 27.84
C ALA A 20 -25.28 34.46 28.83
N GLY A 21 -23.96 34.30 28.93
CA GLY A 21 -23.07 35.17 29.68
C GLY A 21 -22.02 35.77 28.74
N LEU A 22 -22.23 37.04 28.39
CA LEU A 22 -21.28 37.92 27.71
C LEU A 22 -20.17 38.35 28.69
N ALA A 23 -18.91 38.24 28.28
CA ALA A 23 -17.83 39.06 28.80
C ALA A 23 -16.88 39.44 27.67
N LEU A 24 -16.91 40.73 27.33
CA LEU A 24 -16.00 41.43 26.44
C LEU A 24 -14.63 41.56 27.13
N GLY A 25 -13.56 41.29 26.39
CA GLY A 25 -12.18 41.52 26.83
C GLY A 25 -11.27 41.66 25.62
N ALA A 26 -11.08 42.89 25.19
CA ALA A 26 -10.14 43.30 24.14
C ALA A 26 -8.68 43.08 24.59
N GLY A 27 -7.79 42.72 23.65
CA GLY A 27 -6.36 42.63 23.96
C GLY A 27 -5.49 42.16 22.81
N GLY A 28 -5.12 43.09 21.92
CA GLY A 28 -3.80 43.22 21.29
C GLY A 28 -3.13 42.01 20.64
N LEU A 29 -3.16 41.98 19.30
CA LEU A 29 -2.17 41.31 18.46
C LEU A 29 -0.80 41.99 18.62
N ILE A 30 0.22 41.24 19.04
CA ILE A 30 1.62 41.57 18.74
C ILE A 30 2.17 40.42 17.90
N ALA A 31 2.23 40.66 16.59
CA ALA A 31 3.03 39.85 15.67
C ALA A 31 4.47 40.34 15.75
N VAL A 32 5.37 39.57 16.36
CA VAL A 32 6.81 39.81 16.25
C VAL A 32 7.37 38.84 15.22
N ASN A 33 7.62 39.34 14.01
CA ASN A 33 8.49 38.68 13.05
C ASN A 33 9.94 38.86 13.55
N VAL A 34 10.55 37.79 14.06
CA VAL A 34 12.01 37.77 14.27
C VAL A 34 12.62 36.81 13.26
N TYR A 35 13.15 37.40 12.18
CA TYR A 35 14.18 36.77 11.39
C TYR A 35 15.49 36.85 12.19
N ALA A 36 16.05 35.72 12.57
CA ALA A 36 17.42 35.62 13.05
C ALA A 36 18.17 34.59 12.20
N SER A 37 18.83 35.07 11.16
CA SER A 37 19.92 34.37 10.50
C SER A 37 21.14 34.48 11.41
N ALA A 38 21.61 33.37 11.99
CA ALA A 38 22.88 33.32 12.66
C ALA A 38 23.74 32.22 12.03
N HIS A 39 24.70 32.68 11.24
CA HIS A 39 25.84 31.93 10.75
C HIS A 39 26.89 31.90 11.86
N GLU A 40 27.30 30.73 12.33
CA GLU A 40 28.58 30.58 13.03
C GLU A 40 29.32 29.32 12.57
N SER A 41 30.52 29.57 12.08
CA SER A 41 31.59 28.62 11.78
C SER A 41 32.31 28.24 13.06
N GLY A 42 32.38 26.94 13.38
CA GLY A 42 33.19 26.40 14.46
C GLY A 42 33.70 25.01 14.11
N ASN A 43 34.99 24.91 13.80
CA ASN A 43 35.69 23.69 13.46
C ASN A 43 36.10 22.95 14.74
N GLY A 44 35.72 21.67 14.89
CA GLY A 44 36.07 20.84 16.04
C GLY A 44 35.84 19.37 15.75
N ASN A 45 36.91 18.65 15.39
CA ASN A 45 36.90 17.24 15.03
C ASN A 45 36.94 16.37 16.31
N SER A 46 35.89 15.61 16.60
CA SER A 46 35.96 14.39 17.43
C SER A 46 34.75 13.49 17.18
N THR A 47 35.03 12.21 16.97
CA THR A 47 34.17 11.16 16.43
C THR A 47 33.23 10.54 17.47
N TYR A 48 31.92 10.81 17.36
CA TYR A 48 30.83 9.92 17.78
C TYR A 48 29.61 10.13 16.88
N ARG A 49 29.30 9.16 15.99
CA ARG A 49 28.13 9.22 15.09
C ARG A 49 26.87 8.76 15.83
N ALA A 50 26.05 9.72 16.28
CA ALA A 50 24.67 9.50 16.71
C ALA A 50 23.69 10.24 15.77
N SER A 51 22.61 9.58 15.38
CA SER A 51 21.64 10.00 14.35
C SER A 51 20.70 11.15 14.76
N GLN A 52 21.11 12.04 15.67
CA GLN A 52 20.23 13.07 16.23
C GLN A 52 20.04 14.31 15.33
N GLY A 53 20.85 14.47 14.27
CA GLY A 53 20.79 15.64 13.39
C GLY A 53 19.77 15.58 12.25
N GLN A 54 19.26 14.40 11.89
CA GLN A 54 18.37 14.23 10.73
C GLN A 54 16.89 14.51 11.05
N THR A 55 16.46 14.36 12.30
CA THR A 55 15.06 14.53 12.69
C THR A 55 14.60 15.98 12.59
N ASN A 56 15.46 16.94 12.95
CA ASN A 56 15.12 18.36 13.01
C ASN A 56 14.98 19.04 11.64
N GLN A 57 15.68 18.56 10.60
CA GLN A 57 15.57 19.11 9.24
C GLN A 57 14.35 18.56 8.47
N VAL A 58 13.87 17.36 8.81
CA VAL A 58 12.74 16.71 8.12
C VAL A 58 11.39 17.32 8.51
N LEU A 59 11.24 17.82 9.74
CA LEU A 59 9.98 18.36 10.27
C LEU A 59 9.59 19.73 9.72
N ALA A 60 10.55 20.49 9.17
CA ALA A 60 10.32 21.85 8.67
C ALA A 60 9.84 21.94 7.21
N ALA A 61 9.76 20.82 6.47
CA ALA A 61 9.68 20.84 5.00
C ALA A 61 8.57 19.98 4.35
N GLY A 62 7.63 19.38 5.08
CA GLY A 62 6.51 18.65 4.47
C GLY A 62 5.81 17.65 5.39
N ALA A 63 4.89 16.87 4.84
CA ALA A 63 4.28 15.76 5.58
C ALA A 63 5.36 14.73 5.96
N THR A 64 5.31 14.20 7.18
CA THR A 64 6.26 13.20 7.70
C THR A 64 5.51 11.91 7.97
N THR A 65 6.17 10.78 7.77
CA THR A 65 5.66 9.45 8.11
C THR A 65 6.62 8.66 8.99
N ILE A 66 6.17 7.52 9.49
CA ILE A 66 6.93 6.61 10.34
C ILE A 66 7.39 5.42 9.50
N SER A 67 8.68 5.10 9.58
CA SER A 67 9.28 3.91 8.97
C SER A 67 9.81 3.01 10.06
N CYS A 68 9.40 1.74 10.04
CA CYS A 68 9.82 0.75 11.00
C CYS A 68 10.38 -0.47 10.27
N PRO A 69 11.47 -1.09 10.76
CA PRO A 69 11.94 -2.35 10.21
C PRO A 69 10.85 -3.44 10.25
N ASP A 70 10.74 -4.18 9.14
CA ASP A 70 9.79 -5.29 9.04
C ASP A 70 10.35 -6.55 9.70
N VAL A 71 9.71 -6.95 10.80
CA VAL A 71 10.09 -8.12 11.59
C VAL A 71 9.83 -9.42 10.82
N ARG A 72 8.76 -9.47 10.01
CA ARG A 72 8.37 -10.67 9.26
C ARG A 72 9.45 -11.12 8.29
N MET A 73 10.16 -10.16 7.68
CA MET A 73 11.25 -10.43 6.75
C MET A 73 12.45 -11.11 7.41
N LYS A 74 12.56 -11.09 8.74
CA LYS A 74 13.60 -11.79 9.50
C LYS A 74 13.15 -13.14 10.06
N LEU A 75 11.86 -13.47 9.96
CA LEU A 75 11.31 -14.75 10.41
C LEU A 75 11.41 -15.79 9.29
N THR A 76 12.55 -16.48 9.23
CA THR A 76 12.82 -17.51 8.20
C THR A 76 12.20 -18.87 8.53
N GLY A 77 11.85 -19.12 9.80
CA GLY A 77 11.16 -20.32 10.24
C GLY A 77 10.31 -20.04 11.47
N VAL A 78 9.02 -20.38 11.39
CA VAL A 78 8.07 -20.27 12.50
C VAL A 78 7.40 -21.63 12.69
N PRO A 79 7.58 -22.29 13.85
CA PRO A 79 6.93 -23.57 14.13
C PRO A 79 5.41 -23.46 14.01
N ASP A 80 4.77 -24.47 13.41
CA ASP A 80 3.32 -24.47 13.12
C ASP A 80 2.47 -24.16 14.36
N ARG A 81 2.85 -24.72 15.52
CA ARG A 81 2.17 -24.48 16.81
C ARG A 81 2.23 -23.01 17.26
N SER A 82 3.22 -22.26 16.83
CA SER A 82 3.44 -20.86 17.23
C SER A 82 2.94 -19.86 16.17
N ARG A 83 2.65 -20.30 14.93
CA ARG A 83 2.29 -19.41 13.80
C ARG A 83 1.16 -18.45 14.14
N GLY A 84 0.01 -18.97 14.58
CA GLY A 84 -1.14 -18.10 14.90
C GLY A 84 -0.86 -17.09 16.02
N GLN A 85 0.02 -17.39 16.98
CA GLN A 85 0.44 -16.39 17.97
C GLN A 85 1.36 -15.34 17.34
N VAL A 86 2.34 -15.78 16.54
CA VAL A 86 3.26 -14.87 15.84
C VAL A 86 2.50 -13.93 14.90
N ASP A 87 1.51 -14.42 14.15
CA ASP A 87 0.70 -13.61 13.23
C ASP A 87 -0.08 -12.52 13.96
N ARG A 88 -0.66 -12.83 15.13
CA ARG A 88 -1.32 -11.83 15.99
C ARG A 88 -0.36 -10.75 16.49
N GLU A 89 0.84 -11.13 16.91
CA GLU A 89 1.84 -10.17 17.39
C GLU A 89 2.42 -9.32 16.24
N LEU A 90 2.57 -9.88 15.03
CA LEU A 90 2.95 -9.13 13.84
C LEU A 90 1.88 -8.11 13.44
N ALA A 91 0.59 -8.48 13.49
CA ALA A 91 -0.49 -7.54 13.25
C ALA A 91 -0.55 -6.44 14.32
N LEU A 92 -0.25 -6.77 15.59
CA LEU A 92 -0.15 -5.79 16.66
C LEU A 92 1.01 -4.80 16.44
N LEU A 93 2.14 -5.24 15.86
CA LEU A 93 3.22 -4.31 15.47
C LEU A 93 2.73 -3.30 14.44
N ASP A 94 1.90 -3.72 13.49
CA ASP A 94 1.35 -2.84 12.45
C ASP A 94 0.36 -1.83 13.05
N GLN A 95 -0.53 -2.29 13.92
CA GLN A 95 -1.43 -1.42 14.67
C GLN A 95 -0.66 -0.36 15.48
N GLN A 96 0.43 -0.73 16.14
CA GLN A 96 1.26 0.23 16.89
C GLN A 96 1.84 1.33 16.00
N VAL A 97 2.23 1.01 14.77
CA VAL A 97 2.75 1.99 13.80
C VAL A 97 1.63 2.91 13.32
N ALA A 98 0.47 2.35 12.96
CA ALA A 98 -0.70 3.11 12.53
C ALA A 98 -1.17 4.11 13.62
N GLU A 99 -1.27 3.66 14.87
CA GLU A 99 -1.61 4.51 16.02
C GLU A 99 -0.57 5.63 16.24
N ALA A 100 0.72 5.30 16.16
CA ALA A 100 1.79 6.28 16.31
C ALA A 100 1.77 7.32 15.18
N TYR A 101 1.47 6.90 13.95
CA TYR A 101 1.33 7.79 12.81
C TYR A 101 0.13 8.73 12.99
N GLN A 102 -1.02 8.22 13.42
CA GLN A 102 -2.18 9.07 13.73
C GLN A 102 -1.86 10.10 14.82
N ARG A 103 -1.15 9.70 15.89
CA ARG A 103 -0.67 10.63 16.92
C ARG A 103 0.27 11.69 16.34
N LEU A 104 1.21 11.31 15.48
CA LEU A 104 2.12 12.23 14.79
C LEU A 104 1.34 13.28 13.99
N ARG A 105 0.33 12.84 13.23
CA ARG A 105 -0.52 13.71 12.42
C ARG A 105 -1.36 14.68 13.24
N ASN A 106 -1.88 14.23 14.37
CA ASN A 106 -2.70 15.06 15.26
C ASN A 106 -1.87 15.99 16.16
N SER A 107 -0.54 15.84 16.17
CA SER A 107 0.36 16.60 17.05
C SER A 107 1.18 17.68 16.32
N ALA A 108 0.79 18.08 15.10
CA ALA A 108 1.55 19.02 14.28
C ALA A 108 1.89 20.33 15.03
N GLN A 109 0.94 20.90 15.78
CA GLN A 109 1.17 22.11 16.58
C GLN A 109 2.14 21.88 17.75
N ALA A 110 2.00 20.75 18.45
CA ALA A 110 2.89 20.40 19.57
C ALA A 110 4.33 20.19 19.08
N ILE A 111 4.50 19.59 17.90
CA ILE A 111 5.81 19.38 17.26
C ILE A 111 6.45 20.71 16.83
N GLN A 112 5.64 21.68 16.38
CA GLN A 112 6.14 23.03 16.06
C GLN A 112 6.62 23.79 17.30
N GLN A 113 6.02 23.53 18.47
CA GLN A 113 6.38 24.16 19.73
C GLN A 113 7.56 23.49 20.42
N ASP A 114 7.65 22.15 20.33
CA ASP A 114 8.75 21.36 20.89
C ASP A 114 9.24 20.36 19.83
N SER A 115 10.42 20.63 19.27
CA SER A 115 11.05 19.77 18.26
C SER A 115 11.37 18.37 18.79
N LYS A 116 11.44 18.18 20.11
CA LYS A 116 11.65 16.86 20.75
C LYS A 116 10.35 16.13 21.05
N PHE A 117 9.19 16.74 20.85
CA PHE A 117 7.89 16.13 21.15
C PHE A 117 7.69 14.83 20.36
N ALA A 118 8.01 14.85 19.06
CA ALA A 118 7.85 13.67 18.21
C ALA A 118 8.69 12.49 18.73
N ASP A 119 9.93 12.75 19.11
CA ASP A 119 10.82 11.72 19.63
C ASP A 119 10.36 11.21 21.01
N ASN A 120 10.09 12.12 21.94
CA ASN A 120 9.81 11.78 23.34
C ASN A 120 8.40 11.19 23.54
N ALA A 121 7.39 11.77 22.89
CA ALA A 121 6.00 11.42 23.14
C ALA A 121 5.46 10.36 22.17
N ILE A 122 6.10 10.17 21.01
CA ILE A 122 5.61 9.26 19.96
C ILE A 122 6.64 8.16 19.67
N MET A 123 7.85 8.51 19.23
CA MET A 123 8.82 7.52 18.74
C MET A 123 9.41 6.65 19.87
N GLY A 124 9.70 7.23 21.04
CA GLY A 124 10.14 6.50 22.23
C GLY A 124 9.12 5.46 22.69
N PRO A 125 7.87 5.85 23.02
CA PRO A 125 6.82 4.91 23.38
C PRO A 125 6.52 3.87 22.30
N LEU A 126 6.61 4.23 21.00
CA LEU A 126 6.48 3.27 19.91
C LEU A 126 7.58 2.22 19.95
N LYS A 127 8.85 2.63 20.11
CA LYS A 127 9.99 1.72 20.23
C LYS A 127 9.80 0.74 21.39
N ASP A 128 9.38 1.21 22.56
CA ASP A 128 9.21 0.37 23.75
C ASP A 128 8.08 -0.65 23.56
N LYS A 129 6.93 -0.22 23.04
CA LYS A 129 5.81 -1.13 22.69
C LYS A 129 6.22 -2.19 21.68
N ARG A 130 6.97 -1.78 20.64
CA ARG A 130 7.48 -2.69 19.61
C ARG A 130 8.49 -3.68 20.19
N ALA A 131 9.42 -3.22 21.02
CA ALA A 131 10.40 -4.09 21.69
C ALA A 131 9.71 -5.19 22.51
N ALA A 132 8.71 -4.83 23.32
CA ALA A 132 7.94 -5.80 24.10
C ALA A 132 7.18 -6.80 23.22
N THR A 133 6.65 -6.35 22.09
CA THR A 133 5.90 -7.20 21.14
C THR A 133 6.83 -8.15 20.38
N ILE A 134 7.99 -7.66 19.96
CA ILE A 134 9.05 -8.46 19.35
C ILE A 134 9.58 -9.52 20.31
N ASP A 135 9.74 -9.19 21.60
CA ASP A 135 10.13 -10.16 22.61
C ASP A 135 9.09 -11.28 22.77
N ARG A 136 7.78 -10.94 22.74
CA ARG A 136 6.70 -11.94 22.72
C ARG A 136 6.76 -12.86 21.49
N ILE A 137 7.09 -12.33 20.31
CA ILE A 137 7.31 -13.15 19.11
C ILE A 137 8.47 -14.14 19.34
N ALA A 138 9.61 -13.65 19.83
CA ALA A 138 10.77 -14.49 20.10
C ALA A 138 10.47 -15.58 21.15
N ILE A 139 9.74 -15.24 22.22
CA ILE A 139 9.27 -16.18 23.25
C ILE A 139 8.34 -17.23 22.63
N ALA A 140 7.36 -16.81 21.83
CA ALA A 140 6.37 -17.71 21.21
C ALA A 140 7.05 -18.76 20.32
N ILE A 141 8.05 -18.35 19.53
CA ILE A 141 8.86 -19.27 18.72
C ILE A 141 9.72 -20.17 19.62
N GLY A 142 10.37 -19.60 20.65
CA GLY A 142 11.24 -20.32 21.58
C GLY A 142 10.56 -21.42 22.41
N ARG A 143 9.24 -21.37 22.59
CA ARG A 143 8.46 -22.43 23.27
C ARG A 143 8.31 -23.70 22.43
N SER A 144 8.42 -23.60 21.10
CA SER A 144 8.16 -24.70 20.16
C SER A 144 9.32 -24.94 19.20
N GLY A 145 10.44 -24.23 19.35
CA GLY A 145 11.59 -24.28 18.45
C GLY A 145 12.74 -23.41 18.93
N ALA A 146 13.75 -23.21 18.08
CA ALA A 146 14.90 -22.35 18.40
C ALA A 146 14.47 -20.89 18.48
N ARG A 147 14.76 -20.24 19.62
CA ARG A 147 14.45 -18.82 19.82
C ARG A 147 15.27 -17.94 18.87
N PRO A 148 14.63 -17.08 18.05
CA PRO A 148 15.35 -16.13 17.20
C PRO A 148 16.16 -15.12 18.03
N GLN A 149 17.32 -14.74 17.53
CA GLN A 149 18.21 -13.74 18.14
C GLN A 149 18.24 -12.46 17.31
N GLY A 150 18.48 -11.31 17.94
CA GLY A 150 18.69 -10.04 17.25
C GLY A 150 17.41 -9.33 16.78
N LEU A 151 16.22 -9.86 17.08
CA LEU A 151 14.97 -9.23 16.67
C LEU A 151 14.74 -7.89 17.39
N GLU A 152 15.24 -7.72 18.61
CA GLU A 152 15.13 -6.50 19.40
C GLU A 152 15.71 -5.26 18.70
N SER A 153 16.68 -5.46 17.80
CA SER A 153 17.24 -4.39 16.96
C SER A 153 16.23 -3.78 15.98
N LEU A 154 15.10 -4.46 15.72
CA LEU A 154 14.04 -4.06 14.79
C LEU A 154 12.94 -3.22 15.47
N ALA A 155 13.08 -2.96 16.78
CA ALA A 155 12.08 -2.21 17.56
C ALA A 155 12.04 -0.72 17.19
N ALA A 156 13.21 -0.13 16.94
CA ALA A 156 13.33 1.30 16.67
C ALA A 156 12.76 1.66 15.28
N CYS A 157 11.96 2.73 15.25
CA CYS A 157 11.44 3.34 14.03
C CYS A 157 12.09 4.70 13.80
N SER A 158 12.00 5.20 12.57
CA SER A 158 12.49 6.52 12.17
C SER A 158 11.39 7.36 11.54
N LEU A 159 11.55 8.68 11.62
CA LEU A 159 10.74 9.62 10.86
C LEU A 159 11.29 9.76 9.44
N ARG A 160 10.38 9.81 8.46
CA ARG A 160 10.71 9.91 7.04
C ARG A 160 9.89 11.00 6.36
N ALA A 161 10.54 11.83 5.55
CA ALA A 161 9.84 12.81 4.72
C ALA A 161 8.91 12.12 3.71
N SER A 162 7.74 12.68 3.48
CA SER A 162 6.77 12.23 2.47
C SER A 162 7.17 12.55 1.02
N GLY A 163 8.23 13.34 0.83
CA GLY A 163 8.74 13.72 -0.48
C GLY A 163 9.15 12.50 -1.31
N ASN A 164 8.89 12.57 -2.62
CA ASN A 164 9.11 11.46 -3.55
C ASN A 164 10.52 10.87 -3.41
N GLN A 165 10.58 9.55 -3.24
CA GLN A 165 11.80 8.78 -3.40
C GLN A 165 12.18 8.87 -4.88
N GLN A 166 13.21 9.65 -5.23
CA GLN A 166 13.87 9.48 -6.54
C GLN A 166 14.45 8.07 -6.53
N GLY A 167 13.80 7.15 -7.26
CA GLY A 167 14.28 5.79 -7.42
C GLY A 167 15.73 5.83 -7.88
N THR A 168 16.65 5.34 -7.05
CA THR A 168 18.02 5.07 -7.46
C THR A 168 17.99 3.88 -8.42
N GLY A 169 17.66 4.14 -9.68
CA GLY A 169 17.90 3.20 -10.76
C GLY A 169 19.40 2.99 -10.87
N GLN A 170 19.87 1.81 -10.48
CA GLN A 170 21.22 1.34 -10.78
C GLN A 170 21.39 1.25 -12.30
N GLY A 171 21.97 2.29 -12.89
CA GLY A 171 22.62 2.25 -14.19
C GLY A 171 24.13 2.23 -13.98
N GLN A 172 24.74 1.04 -14.01
CA GLN A 172 26.17 0.90 -14.21
C GLN A 172 26.52 1.21 -15.67
N GLY A 173 27.47 2.12 -15.88
CA GLY A 173 28.05 2.42 -17.19
C GLY A 173 29.08 3.55 -17.08
N GLN A 174 30.35 3.18 -17.12
CA GLN A 174 31.55 4.03 -16.98
C GLN A 174 31.68 5.11 -18.07
N GLY A 175 32.35 6.21 -17.69
CA GLY A 175 32.90 7.20 -18.62
C GLY A 175 33.71 8.27 -17.88
N GLN A 176 35.00 8.04 -17.75
CA GLN A 176 36.00 9.00 -17.26
C GLN A 176 36.08 10.22 -18.19
N GLY A 177 36.30 11.40 -17.61
CA GLY A 177 36.63 12.63 -18.35
C GLY A 177 36.93 13.79 -17.41
N GLN A 178 38.21 13.95 -17.06
CA GLN A 178 38.77 15.13 -16.39
C GLN A 178 38.84 16.33 -17.35
N GLY A 179 38.70 17.54 -16.79
CA GLY A 179 39.36 18.75 -17.27
C GLY A 179 38.44 19.88 -17.71
N GLY A 180 38.71 21.10 -17.24
CA GLY A 180 38.28 22.33 -17.94
C GLY A 180 37.75 23.47 -17.09
N ASN A 181 38.70 24.20 -16.51
CA ASN A 181 38.67 25.56 -15.97
C ASN A 181 37.74 26.62 -16.65
N GLN A 182 37.22 27.54 -15.80
CA GLN A 182 36.92 28.97 -16.00
C GLN A 182 36.04 29.48 -17.18
N GLY A 183 35.04 30.29 -16.82
CA GLY A 183 34.35 31.23 -17.71
C GLY A 183 33.35 32.11 -16.95
N GLN A 184 33.83 33.21 -16.38
CA GLN A 184 33.00 34.31 -15.87
C GLN A 184 32.21 34.95 -17.03
N GLY A 185 30.91 35.14 -16.84
CA GLY A 185 30.06 35.90 -17.74
C GLY A 185 28.96 36.58 -16.96
N GLN A 186 29.21 37.81 -16.53
CA GLN A 186 28.20 38.73 -16.00
C GLN A 186 27.23 39.12 -17.12
N GLY A 187 25.94 38.93 -16.88
CA GLY A 187 24.85 39.44 -17.73
C GLY A 187 23.71 39.91 -16.86
N GLN A 188 23.74 41.20 -16.50
CA GLN A 188 22.64 41.90 -15.84
C GLN A 188 21.47 42.05 -16.82
N GLY A 189 20.32 41.49 -16.47
CA GLY A 189 19.05 41.72 -17.14
C GLY A 189 17.99 42.12 -16.10
N GLN A 190 17.87 43.42 -15.85
CA GLN A 190 16.80 44.02 -15.05
C GLN A 190 15.50 44.03 -15.85
N GLY A 191 14.50 43.29 -15.38
CA GLY A 191 13.12 43.33 -15.86
C GLY A 191 12.17 43.44 -14.67
N ASN A 192 11.79 44.68 -14.32
CA ASN A 192 10.75 44.97 -13.34
C ASN A 192 9.36 44.79 -13.97
N GLY A 193 8.50 43.99 -13.35
CA GLY A 193 7.12 43.78 -13.76
C GLY A 193 6.25 43.24 -12.62
N ALA A 194 5.83 44.15 -11.74
CA ALA A 194 4.64 44.15 -10.89
C ALA A 194 4.11 42.79 -10.36
N GLY A 195 4.53 42.41 -9.16
CA GLY A 195 3.79 41.48 -8.30
C GLY A 195 2.59 42.19 -7.67
N GLN A 196 1.37 41.81 -8.10
CA GLN A 196 0.14 42.28 -7.49
C GLN A 196 -0.16 41.43 -6.25
N ASN A 197 -0.01 42.05 -5.09
CA ASN A 197 -0.42 41.51 -3.79
C ASN A 197 -1.95 41.39 -3.74
N GLY A 198 -2.45 40.16 -3.87
CA GLY A 198 -3.82 39.77 -3.55
C GLY A 198 -3.94 39.32 -2.10
N ASN A 199 -4.35 40.27 -1.26
CA ASN A 199 -4.80 40.15 0.13
C ASN A 199 -5.43 38.79 0.50
N GLY A 200 -4.80 38.06 1.43
CA GLY A 200 -5.35 36.85 2.04
C GLY A 200 -6.49 37.18 2.99
N GLY A 201 -7.70 37.24 2.44
CA GLY A 201 -8.93 37.40 3.20
C GLY A 201 -9.22 36.21 4.10
N THR A 202 -9.44 36.49 5.38
CA THR A 202 -10.00 35.61 6.40
C THR A 202 -11.40 35.15 6.01
N GLY A 203 -11.46 34.03 5.29
CA GLY A 203 -12.69 33.31 4.98
C GLY A 203 -12.94 32.20 5.99
N ASN A 204 -13.66 32.53 7.06
CA ASN A 204 -14.37 31.55 7.88
C ASN A 204 -15.39 30.83 6.97
N THR A 205 -15.05 29.64 6.50
CA THR A 205 -15.97 28.73 5.81
C THR A 205 -15.86 27.36 6.45
N GLY A 206 -17.01 26.84 6.89
CA GLY A 206 -17.14 25.48 7.42
C GLY A 206 -16.66 24.47 6.39
N GLY A 207 -15.41 24.04 6.54
CA GLY A 207 -14.75 23.07 5.70
C GLY A 207 -14.94 21.67 6.28
N ASN A 208 -15.66 20.85 5.53
CA ASN A 208 -15.71 19.40 5.61
C ASN A 208 -14.36 18.80 6.05
N GLY A 209 -14.37 17.89 7.04
CA GLY A 209 -13.17 17.31 7.67
C GLY A 209 -12.31 16.45 6.75
N GLY A 210 -11.69 17.07 5.75
CA GLY A 210 -10.70 16.46 4.88
C GLY A 210 -9.39 16.27 5.63
N ASN A 211 -8.91 15.04 5.69
CA ASN A 211 -7.56 14.64 6.09
C ASN A 211 -6.53 15.51 5.35
N ALA A 212 -6.12 16.63 5.93
CA ALA A 212 -5.08 17.49 5.40
C ALA A 212 -3.73 16.77 5.55
N GLY A 213 -3.42 15.84 4.64
CA GLY A 213 -2.09 15.27 4.38
C GLY A 213 -1.98 13.73 4.38
N ASN A 214 -3.07 12.96 4.42
CA ASN A 214 -3.02 11.49 4.27
C ASN A 214 -3.66 11.07 2.93
N GLY A 215 -3.07 11.48 1.81
CA GLY A 215 -3.62 11.19 0.49
C GLY A 215 -2.65 11.60 -0.62
N PRO A 216 -2.91 11.15 -1.86
CA PRO A 216 -2.09 11.51 -3.00
C PRO A 216 -2.01 13.02 -3.20
N THR A 217 -0.87 13.47 -3.68
CA THR A 217 -0.62 14.86 -4.09
C THR A 217 -0.49 14.93 -5.61
N ALA A 218 -0.53 16.12 -6.20
CA ALA A 218 -0.29 16.27 -7.64
C ALA A 218 1.03 15.62 -8.11
N ALA A 219 2.05 15.59 -7.25
CA ALA A 219 3.35 14.98 -7.54
C ALA A 219 3.33 13.44 -7.57
N ASP A 220 2.22 12.80 -7.18
CA ASP A 220 2.02 11.35 -7.25
C ASP A 220 1.42 10.91 -8.60
N PHE A 221 1.07 11.87 -9.46
CA PHE A 221 0.50 11.63 -10.77
C PHE A 221 1.48 11.98 -11.89
N VAL A 222 1.38 11.28 -13.02
CA VAL A 222 2.15 11.58 -14.23
C VAL A 222 1.32 11.28 -15.47
N ASP A 223 1.43 12.14 -16.48
CA ASP A 223 0.84 11.88 -17.79
C ASP A 223 1.51 10.67 -18.45
N ILE A 224 0.74 9.62 -18.73
CA ILE A 224 1.27 8.39 -19.33
C ILE A 224 1.89 8.65 -20.71
N THR A 225 1.44 9.69 -21.42
CA THR A 225 1.93 10.04 -22.76
C THR A 225 3.37 10.55 -22.71
N SER A 226 3.79 11.15 -21.59
CA SER A 226 5.16 11.62 -21.32
C SER A 226 6.15 10.49 -20.99
N VAL A 227 5.63 9.31 -20.65
CA VAL A 227 6.44 8.16 -20.22
C VAL A 227 6.89 7.35 -21.43
N ARG A 228 8.19 7.05 -21.52
CA ARG A 228 8.70 6.16 -22.57
C ARG A 228 8.32 4.69 -22.31
N PRO A 229 8.06 3.88 -23.35
CA PRO A 229 7.85 2.45 -23.18
C PRO A 229 8.99 1.79 -22.38
N ASN A 230 8.64 1.04 -21.35
CA ASN A 230 9.59 0.48 -20.38
C ASN A 230 9.32 -1.00 -20.05
N VAL A 231 8.29 -1.59 -20.65
CA VAL A 231 8.00 -3.02 -20.55
C VAL A 231 8.94 -3.81 -21.45
N ARG A 232 9.54 -4.86 -20.89
CA ARG A 232 10.39 -5.81 -21.60
C ARG A 232 9.88 -7.21 -21.34
N SER A 233 9.71 -7.99 -22.39
CA SER A 233 9.32 -9.39 -22.29
C SER A 233 10.51 -10.29 -22.68
N PRO A 234 10.81 -11.35 -21.92
CA PRO A 234 11.83 -12.32 -22.30
C PRO A 234 11.49 -12.98 -23.64
N ARG A 235 12.50 -13.22 -24.47
CA ARG A 235 12.32 -14.00 -25.71
C ARG A 235 12.04 -15.47 -25.35
N PRO A 236 10.91 -16.06 -25.81
CA PRO A 236 10.61 -17.46 -25.55
C PRO A 236 11.64 -18.40 -26.19
N SER A 237 12.07 -19.43 -25.45
CA SER A 237 12.88 -20.52 -25.97
C SER A 237 12.06 -21.45 -26.89
N ARG A 238 12.73 -22.37 -27.59
CA ARG A 238 12.05 -23.41 -28.38
C ARG A 238 11.12 -24.29 -27.53
N GLY A 239 11.48 -24.53 -26.27
CA GLY A 239 10.72 -25.35 -25.32
C GLY A 239 9.69 -24.58 -24.48
N ALA A 240 9.51 -23.27 -24.73
CA ALA A 240 8.64 -22.42 -23.94
C ALA A 240 7.19 -22.93 -23.87
N SER A 241 6.55 -22.69 -22.72
CA SER A 241 5.11 -22.81 -22.55
C SER A 241 4.46 -21.49 -22.99
N LYS A 242 3.87 -21.47 -24.19
CA LYS A 242 3.39 -20.23 -24.84
C LYS A 242 1.89 -19.98 -24.68
N GLY A 243 1.17 -20.91 -24.06
CA GLY A 243 -0.28 -20.84 -23.96
C GLY A 243 -0.74 -19.89 -22.86
N THR A 244 -2.05 -19.68 -22.83
CA THR A 244 -2.73 -18.84 -21.84
C THR A 244 -4.06 -19.48 -21.49
N PHE A 245 -4.39 -19.49 -20.21
CA PHE A 245 -5.70 -19.87 -19.71
C PHE A 245 -6.33 -18.66 -19.01
N THR A 246 -7.55 -18.29 -19.36
CA THR A 246 -8.23 -17.13 -18.79
C THR A 246 -9.40 -17.57 -17.91
N THR A 247 -9.36 -17.28 -16.62
CA THR A 247 -10.56 -17.41 -15.77
C THR A 247 -11.35 -16.10 -15.73
N ARG A 248 -12.66 -16.19 -15.48
CA ARG A 248 -13.58 -15.04 -15.42
C ARG A 248 -14.41 -15.10 -14.15
N CYS A 249 -14.12 -14.21 -13.21
CA CYS A 249 -14.77 -14.19 -11.90
C CYS A 249 -15.56 -12.91 -11.60
N GLY A 250 -15.83 -12.12 -12.64
CA GLY A 250 -16.57 -10.87 -12.53
C GLY A 250 -15.71 -9.72 -12.03
N VAL A 251 -16.37 -8.69 -11.50
CA VAL A 251 -15.77 -7.42 -11.06
C VAL A 251 -16.12 -7.08 -9.62
N ASN A 252 -16.49 -8.09 -8.82
CA ASN A 252 -17.08 -7.95 -7.49
C ASN A 252 -18.39 -7.14 -7.46
N ALA A 253 -19.31 -7.47 -8.37
CA ALA A 253 -20.63 -6.81 -8.42
C ALA A 253 -21.46 -7.03 -7.14
N ASN A 254 -21.14 -8.08 -6.38
CA ASN A 254 -21.75 -8.43 -5.10
C ASN A 254 -21.12 -7.71 -3.90
N LYS A 255 -20.10 -6.87 -4.10
CA LYS A 255 -19.49 -6.01 -3.08
C LYS A 255 -18.94 -6.76 -1.86
N LEU A 256 -18.26 -7.86 -2.09
CA LEU A 256 -17.50 -8.54 -1.04
C LEU A 256 -16.28 -7.68 -0.69
N TYR A 257 -16.36 -7.00 0.46
CA TYR A 257 -15.33 -6.10 0.97
C TYR A 257 -15.06 -6.42 2.44
N ASN A 258 -13.78 -6.40 2.83
CA ASN A 258 -13.35 -6.38 4.22
C ASN A 258 -11.91 -5.85 4.31
N SER A 259 -11.41 -5.69 5.53
CA SER A 259 -10.04 -5.26 5.81
C SER A 259 -9.19 -6.35 6.46
N ASP A 260 -9.65 -7.59 6.36
CA ASP A 260 -8.91 -8.74 6.88
C ASP A 260 -7.76 -9.07 5.93
N ASN A 261 -6.75 -9.76 6.46
CA ASN A 261 -5.65 -10.26 5.66
C ASN A 261 -5.49 -11.77 5.84
N ILE A 262 -6.15 -12.53 4.98
CA ILE A 262 -6.25 -13.99 5.04
C ILE A 262 -4.95 -14.74 4.71
N ILE A 263 -3.93 -14.06 4.18
CA ILE A 263 -2.59 -14.63 3.96
C ILE A 263 -1.62 -14.17 5.05
N VAL A 264 -1.52 -12.86 5.27
CA VAL A 264 -0.47 -12.22 6.09
C VAL A 264 -0.84 -12.15 7.57
N ALA A 265 -2.13 -12.12 7.91
CA ALA A 265 -2.57 -12.05 9.30
C ALA A 265 -3.79 -12.94 9.56
N PRO A 266 -3.68 -14.26 9.28
CA PRO A 266 -4.79 -15.18 9.53
C PRO A 266 -5.19 -15.16 11.01
N GLY A 267 -6.48 -15.17 11.27
CA GLY A 267 -7.11 -15.06 12.58
C GLY A 267 -7.14 -13.64 13.16
N VAL A 268 -6.75 -12.61 12.40
CA VAL A 268 -6.79 -11.21 12.81
C VAL A 268 -7.70 -10.39 11.92
N THR A 269 -8.78 -9.88 12.51
CA THR A 269 -9.66 -8.92 11.84
C THR A 269 -8.94 -7.59 11.63
N ASN A 270 -9.22 -6.89 10.53
CA ASN A 270 -8.54 -5.64 10.15
C ASN A 270 -7.02 -5.77 10.01
N GLY A 271 -6.48 -6.98 9.80
CA GLY A 271 -5.03 -7.19 9.67
C GLY A 271 -4.39 -6.47 8.48
N ALA A 272 -5.19 -6.01 7.51
CA ALA A 272 -4.70 -5.21 6.38
C ALA A 272 -4.66 -3.71 6.67
N HIS A 273 -5.44 -3.19 7.62
CA HIS A 273 -5.67 -1.74 7.84
C HIS A 273 -6.23 -0.98 6.63
N HIS A 274 -6.71 -1.70 5.62
CA HIS A 274 -7.28 -1.15 4.40
C HIS A 274 -8.25 -2.14 3.78
N THR A 275 -9.18 -1.66 2.96
CA THR A 275 -10.22 -2.52 2.39
C THR A 275 -9.74 -3.22 1.11
N HIS A 276 -10.03 -4.51 0.99
CA HIS A 276 -9.80 -5.31 -0.20
C HIS A 276 -11.08 -5.54 -1.01
N ASP A 277 -10.90 -5.66 -2.32
CA ASP A 277 -11.88 -6.07 -3.31
C ASP A 277 -11.66 -7.55 -3.65
N TYR A 278 -12.70 -8.38 -3.65
CA TYR A 278 -12.59 -9.84 -3.83
C TYR A 278 -13.40 -10.34 -5.03
N VAL A 279 -12.80 -11.22 -5.83
CA VAL A 279 -13.52 -12.08 -6.80
C VAL A 279 -13.09 -13.54 -6.67
N GLY A 280 -13.93 -14.44 -7.15
CA GLY A 280 -13.74 -15.88 -7.04
C GLY A 280 -14.38 -16.40 -5.77
N ASN A 281 -13.59 -16.99 -4.86
CA ASN A 281 -14.08 -17.51 -3.60
C ASN A 281 -14.97 -16.50 -2.86
N GLN A 282 -16.02 -16.97 -2.19
CA GLN A 282 -16.99 -16.13 -1.47
C GLN A 282 -16.87 -16.20 0.06
N ASP A 283 -15.88 -16.95 0.55
CA ASP A 283 -15.54 -17.06 1.97
C ASP A 283 -14.13 -16.47 2.15
N ASN A 284 -14.05 -15.20 2.53
CA ASN A 284 -12.79 -14.46 2.61
C ASN A 284 -12.75 -13.61 3.87
N ASP A 285 -12.81 -14.22 5.05
CA ASP A 285 -12.62 -13.52 6.32
C ASP A 285 -11.37 -14.02 7.05
N ALA A 286 -10.95 -13.28 8.08
CA ALA A 286 -9.76 -13.59 8.85
C ALA A 286 -9.73 -15.02 9.41
N PHE A 287 -10.88 -15.69 9.59
CA PHE A 287 -11.00 -16.99 10.23
C PHE A 287 -11.24 -18.14 9.23
N THR A 288 -11.45 -17.85 7.95
CA THR A 288 -11.66 -18.85 6.91
C THR A 288 -10.52 -19.87 6.86
N THR A 289 -10.88 -21.14 6.97
CA THR A 289 -9.99 -22.31 6.87
C THR A 289 -9.83 -22.81 5.43
N ASN A 290 -8.85 -23.70 5.19
CA ASN A 290 -8.67 -24.31 3.87
C ASN A 290 -9.89 -25.16 3.47
N GLU A 291 -10.51 -25.82 4.43
CA GLU A 291 -11.71 -26.63 4.25
C GLU A 291 -12.89 -25.77 3.82
N GLU A 292 -13.07 -24.61 4.47
CA GLU A 292 -14.08 -23.60 4.11
C GLU A 292 -13.82 -23.03 2.72
N PHE A 293 -12.58 -22.62 2.40
CA PHE A 293 -12.23 -22.21 1.03
C PHE A 293 -12.61 -23.26 -0.02
N ALA A 294 -12.34 -24.54 0.25
CA ALA A 294 -12.68 -25.62 -0.67
C ALA A 294 -14.20 -25.86 -0.79
N ALA A 295 -14.96 -25.60 0.26
CA ALA A 295 -16.41 -25.75 0.29
C ALA A 295 -17.17 -24.55 -0.28
N ALA A 296 -16.59 -23.35 -0.20
CA ALA A 296 -17.23 -22.08 -0.53
C ALA A 296 -17.78 -21.98 -1.96
N ALA A 297 -18.76 -21.10 -2.14
CA ALA A 297 -19.22 -20.67 -3.45
C ALA A 297 -18.15 -19.83 -4.17
N THR A 298 -18.31 -19.65 -5.48
CA THR A 298 -17.41 -18.82 -6.30
C THR A 298 -18.16 -17.94 -7.29
N THR A 299 -17.69 -16.72 -7.52
CA THR A 299 -18.17 -15.85 -8.62
C THR A 299 -17.55 -16.21 -9.97
N CYS A 300 -16.59 -17.15 -10.00
CA CYS A 300 -15.99 -17.64 -11.25
C CYS A 300 -17.02 -18.38 -12.12
N GLY A 301 -17.03 -18.09 -13.42
CA GLY A 301 -17.93 -18.76 -14.36
C GLY A 301 -17.68 -20.27 -14.43
N ASN A 302 -16.43 -20.71 -14.20
CA ASN A 302 -16.10 -22.11 -13.98
C ASN A 302 -16.10 -22.41 -12.48
N GLN A 303 -17.05 -23.23 -12.03
CA GLN A 303 -17.23 -23.54 -10.61
C GLN A 303 -16.15 -24.45 -10.02
N GLY A 304 -15.28 -25.03 -10.86
CA GLY A 304 -14.05 -25.68 -10.42
C GLY A 304 -12.96 -24.70 -9.97
N ASP A 305 -13.12 -23.40 -10.26
CA ASP A 305 -12.25 -22.33 -9.78
C ASP A 305 -12.84 -21.68 -8.54
N LYS A 306 -12.44 -22.18 -7.37
CA LYS A 306 -12.77 -21.58 -6.08
C LYS A 306 -11.66 -20.66 -5.57
N SER A 307 -10.70 -20.29 -6.42
CA SER A 307 -9.58 -19.47 -5.98
C SER A 307 -10.05 -18.10 -5.51
N THR A 308 -9.33 -17.49 -4.58
CA THR A 308 -9.57 -16.08 -4.21
C THR A 308 -8.55 -15.20 -4.91
N TYR A 309 -9.04 -14.10 -5.49
CA TYR A 309 -8.26 -13.07 -6.15
C TYR A 309 -8.66 -11.74 -5.53
N TYR A 310 -7.72 -11.05 -4.89
CA TYR A 310 -8.03 -9.81 -4.20
C TYR A 310 -6.93 -8.77 -4.28
N TRP A 311 -7.32 -7.51 -4.08
CA TRP A 311 -6.48 -6.32 -4.22
C TRP A 311 -7.02 -5.19 -3.36
N PRO A 312 -6.20 -4.21 -2.93
CA PRO A 312 -6.71 -3.06 -2.20
C PRO A 312 -7.63 -2.24 -3.11
N VAL A 313 -8.76 -1.80 -2.56
CA VAL A 313 -9.73 -1.00 -3.32
C VAL A 313 -9.08 0.29 -3.83
N LEU A 314 -9.59 0.80 -4.95
CA LEU A 314 -9.26 2.13 -5.41
C LEU A 314 -10.40 3.07 -5.03
N ARG A 315 -10.08 4.22 -4.43
CA ARG A 315 -11.08 5.23 -4.09
C ARG A 315 -10.93 6.48 -4.92
N LEU A 316 -12.06 7.06 -5.33
CA LEU A 316 -12.12 8.43 -5.79
C LEU A 316 -12.25 9.35 -4.57
N GLN A 317 -11.33 10.31 -4.43
CA GLN A 317 -11.26 11.27 -3.32
C GLN A 317 -12.27 12.42 -3.48
N ASP A 318 -13.54 12.07 -3.74
CA ASP A 318 -14.63 13.02 -4.05
C ASP A 318 -15.40 13.50 -2.80
N GLY A 319 -14.90 13.18 -1.60
CA GLY A 319 -15.54 13.51 -0.33
C GLY A 319 -16.74 12.62 0.03
N THR A 320 -17.06 11.61 -0.79
CA THR A 320 -18.08 10.62 -0.46
C THR A 320 -17.72 9.87 0.82
N ARG A 321 -18.74 9.65 1.65
CA ARG A 321 -18.64 8.79 2.84
C ARG A 321 -19.23 7.43 2.50
N GLU A 322 -18.37 6.44 2.25
CA GLU A 322 -18.81 5.07 2.00
C GLU A 322 -19.28 4.34 3.27
N PHE A 323 -19.75 3.10 3.11
CA PHE A 323 -20.25 2.25 4.21
C PHE A 323 -19.23 2.09 5.36
N ASP A 324 -17.94 2.19 5.04
CA ASP A 324 -16.81 2.01 5.95
C ASP A 324 -16.18 3.34 6.43
N ALA A 325 -16.81 4.49 6.17
CA ALA A 325 -16.25 5.81 6.48
C ALA A 325 -16.01 6.09 7.98
N LYS A 326 -16.44 5.19 8.88
CA LYS A 326 -16.18 5.24 10.33
C LYS A 326 -15.59 3.93 10.87
N GLN A 327 -15.25 2.98 9.99
CA GLN A 327 -14.77 1.66 10.36
C GLN A 327 -13.24 1.60 10.20
N LEU A 328 -12.63 0.69 10.94
CA LEU A 328 -11.25 0.27 10.68
C LEU A 328 -11.17 -0.32 9.27
N GLY A 329 -10.03 -0.15 8.60
CA GLY A 329 -9.84 -0.49 7.19
C GLY A 329 -10.44 0.52 6.22
N GLY A 330 -11.32 1.39 6.71
CA GLY A 330 -11.96 2.48 5.98
C GLY A 330 -11.55 3.84 6.55
N GLY A 331 -12.55 4.71 6.75
CA GLY A 331 -12.32 6.11 7.10
C GLY A 331 -11.65 6.34 8.47
N ALA A 332 -11.75 5.40 9.41
CA ALA A 332 -11.05 5.52 10.69
C ALA A 332 -9.51 5.44 10.56
N GLU A 333 -9.03 4.87 9.45
CA GLU A 333 -7.61 4.72 9.12
C GLU A 333 -7.20 5.61 7.92
N GLY A 334 -8.08 6.53 7.53
CA GLY A 334 -7.81 7.51 6.48
C GLY A 334 -8.13 7.05 5.06
N ASN A 335 -8.57 5.81 4.88
CA ASN A 335 -9.12 5.32 3.62
C ASN A 335 -10.51 5.96 3.39
N THR A 336 -10.55 7.07 2.65
CA THR A 336 -11.76 7.90 2.47
C THR A 336 -12.10 8.08 0.99
N GLY A 337 -13.34 8.51 0.72
CA GLY A 337 -13.86 8.63 -0.63
C GLY A 337 -14.64 7.39 -1.08
N ARG A 338 -15.10 7.44 -2.33
CA ARG A 338 -15.95 6.40 -2.91
C ARG A 338 -15.12 5.27 -3.49
N ILE A 339 -15.41 4.03 -3.09
CA ILE A 339 -14.84 2.83 -3.69
C ILE A 339 -15.24 2.75 -5.17
N LEU A 340 -14.24 2.56 -6.03
CA LEU A 340 -14.40 2.36 -7.46
C LEU A 340 -14.42 0.86 -7.77
N THR A 341 -15.50 0.40 -8.39
CA THR A 341 -15.58 -0.94 -8.97
C THR A 341 -14.84 -0.95 -10.30
N ALA A 342 -13.98 -1.95 -10.53
CA ALA A 342 -13.34 -2.13 -11.82
C ALA A 342 -14.41 -2.35 -12.92
N SER A 343 -14.29 -1.67 -14.06
CA SER A 343 -15.18 -1.92 -15.20
C SER A 343 -14.86 -3.23 -15.91
N ARG A 344 -13.62 -3.72 -15.76
CA ARG A 344 -13.20 -5.02 -16.28
C ARG A 344 -12.07 -5.62 -15.47
N VAL A 345 -12.21 -6.91 -15.15
CA VAL A 345 -11.16 -7.75 -14.58
C VAL A 345 -10.79 -8.85 -15.58
N THR A 346 -9.51 -9.04 -15.81
CA THR A 346 -8.97 -10.17 -16.60
C THR A 346 -7.97 -10.94 -15.75
N LEU A 347 -8.18 -12.25 -15.61
CA LEU A 347 -7.32 -13.14 -14.85
C LEU A 347 -6.71 -14.17 -15.81
N ASN A 348 -5.47 -13.92 -16.22
CA ASN A 348 -4.77 -14.79 -17.16
C ASN A 348 -3.69 -15.59 -16.45
N PHE A 349 -3.66 -16.90 -16.68
CA PHE A 349 -2.55 -17.77 -16.35
C PHE A 349 -1.71 -18.00 -17.60
N VAL A 350 -0.50 -17.44 -17.62
CA VAL A 350 0.42 -17.50 -18.77
C VAL A 350 1.56 -18.48 -18.50
N GLY A 351 2.11 -19.07 -19.54
CA GLY A 351 3.20 -20.03 -19.43
C GLY A 351 4.58 -19.39 -19.23
N SER A 352 5.60 -20.24 -19.07
CA SER A 352 6.99 -19.82 -18.92
C SER A 352 7.72 -19.68 -20.26
N PRO A 353 8.54 -18.62 -20.46
CA PRO A 353 9.36 -18.46 -21.66
C PRO A 353 10.53 -19.46 -21.73
N ARG A 354 10.80 -20.24 -20.69
CA ARG A 354 11.96 -21.14 -20.64
C ARG A 354 11.63 -22.61 -20.74
N GLY A 355 10.45 -23.03 -20.30
CA GLY A 355 10.05 -24.43 -20.32
C GLY A 355 8.58 -24.63 -20.01
N LYS A 356 8.20 -25.89 -19.78
CA LYS A 356 6.86 -26.24 -19.32
C LYS A 356 6.64 -25.80 -17.88
N VAL A 357 5.42 -25.45 -17.55
CA VAL A 357 4.98 -25.15 -16.20
C VAL A 357 4.39 -26.40 -15.54
N VAL A 358 4.51 -26.53 -14.22
CA VAL A 358 3.85 -27.56 -13.43
C VAL A 358 2.56 -27.02 -12.80
N ALA A 359 1.69 -27.92 -12.33
CA ALA A 359 0.48 -27.51 -11.61
C ALA A 359 0.84 -26.74 -10.33
N MET A 360 0.09 -25.67 -10.05
CA MET A 360 0.15 -25.03 -8.74
C MET A 360 -0.55 -25.96 -7.75
N PRO A 361 0.05 -26.24 -6.57
CA PRO A 361 -0.63 -27.00 -5.54
C PRO A 361 -1.84 -26.20 -5.02
N LYS A 362 -2.90 -26.93 -4.63
CA LYS A 362 -4.05 -26.32 -3.96
C LYS A 362 -3.58 -25.61 -2.68
N PHE A 363 -4.18 -24.46 -2.41
CA PHE A 363 -3.85 -23.53 -1.34
C PHE A 363 -2.49 -22.83 -1.44
N LEU A 364 -1.84 -22.83 -2.61
CA LEU A 364 -0.69 -21.96 -2.87
C LEU A 364 -1.11 -20.50 -2.66
N ARG A 365 -0.43 -19.79 -1.75
CA ARG A 365 -0.70 -18.39 -1.39
C ARG A 365 0.37 -17.49 -1.99
N ILE A 366 0.01 -16.53 -2.81
CA ILE A 366 0.97 -15.62 -3.44
C ILE A 366 0.55 -14.18 -3.19
N ILE A 367 1.50 -13.37 -2.72
CA ILE A 367 1.38 -11.92 -2.61
C ILE A 367 2.35 -11.29 -3.60
N THR A 368 1.84 -10.45 -4.49
CA THR A 368 2.64 -9.62 -5.39
C THR A 368 2.54 -8.17 -4.99
N GLY A 369 3.66 -7.45 -4.98
CA GLY A 369 3.73 -6.11 -4.42
C GLY A 369 3.90 -6.11 -2.89
N ASP A 370 3.82 -4.92 -2.32
CA ASP A 370 4.05 -4.68 -0.88
C ASP A 370 3.26 -3.47 -0.40
N ALA A 371 2.27 -3.72 0.46
CA ALA A 371 1.44 -2.70 1.09
C ALA A 371 2.23 -1.67 1.90
N LYS A 372 3.49 -1.96 2.25
CA LYS A 372 4.38 -1.09 3.04
C LYS A 372 5.59 -0.58 2.26
N ALA A 373 5.58 -0.70 0.93
CA ALA A 373 6.72 -0.36 0.07
C ALA A 373 7.20 1.09 0.24
N PHE A 374 6.31 2.03 0.55
CA PHE A 374 6.69 3.43 0.69
C PHE A 374 7.64 3.62 1.87
N THR A 375 7.38 2.98 3.01
CA THR A 375 8.23 3.10 4.22
C THR A 375 9.34 2.06 4.28
N ASN A 376 9.09 0.84 3.80
CA ASN A 376 10.01 -0.30 3.92
C ASN A 376 11.03 -0.37 2.77
N GLY A 377 10.81 0.42 1.70
CA GLY A 377 11.62 0.42 0.50
C GLY A 377 11.07 -0.51 -0.58
N THR A 378 11.72 -0.50 -1.74
CA THR A 378 11.12 -1.01 -2.98
C THR A 378 11.45 -2.48 -3.28
N ALA A 379 12.09 -3.20 -2.36
CA ALA A 379 12.59 -4.56 -2.62
C ALA A 379 11.47 -5.54 -3.00
N ASN A 380 10.29 -5.40 -2.39
CA ASN A 380 9.10 -6.21 -2.67
C ASN A 380 8.02 -5.44 -3.45
N ALA A 381 8.28 -4.18 -3.81
CA ALA A 381 7.33 -3.38 -4.57
C ALA A 381 7.16 -3.97 -5.99
N ASN A 382 5.92 -4.08 -6.44
CA ASN A 382 5.60 -4.57 -7.78
C ASN A 382 4.32 -3.92 -8.32
N ALA A 383 4.05 -2.69 -7.89
CA ALA A 383 2.98 -1.88 -8.45
C ALA A 383 3.22 -1.66 -9.95
N ALA A 384 2.16 -1.75 -10.74
CA ALA A 384 2.22 -1.55 -12.18
C ALA A 384 0.93 -0.87 -12.64
N TRP A 385 1.05 0.44 -12.89
CA TRP A 385 -0.04 1.29 -13.33
C TRP A 385 0.17 1.75 -14.77
N SER A 386 -0.91 1.79 -15.54
CA SER A 386 -0.89 2.23 -16.93
C SER A 386 -2.26 2.77 -17.36
N CYS A 387 -2.42 2.98 -18.65
CA CYS A 387 -3.68 3.31 -19.30
C CYS A 387 -3.93 2.35 -20.45
N THR A 388 -5.20 2.09 -20.77
CA THR A 388 -5.56 1.25 -21.92
C THR A 388 -4.92 1.79 -23.21
N GLY A 389 -4.29 0.93 -24.01
CA GLY A 389 -3.54 1.34 -25.20
C GLY A 389 -2.11 1.86 -24.92
N PHE A 390 -1.72 2.01 -23.65
CA PHE A 390 -0.38 2.46 -23.23
C PHE A 390 0.33 1.43 -22.33
N GLU A 391 -0.17 0.20 -22.22
CA GLU A 391 0.33 -0.84 -21.31
C GLU A 391 1.77 -1.32 -21.58
N ASN A 392 2.41 -0.86 -22.67
CA ASN A 392 3.86 -0.97 -22.86
C ASN A 392 4.67 0.02 -22.00
N ARG A 393 3.97 0.86 -21.22
CA ARG A 393 4.48 1.79 -20.21
C ARG A 393 3.84 1.40 -18.88
N GLN A 394 4.65 1.04 -17.90
CA GLN A 394 4.21 0.66 -16.56
C GLN A 394 4.88 1.58 -15.55
N LEU A 395 4.08 2.29 -14.76
CA LEU A 395 4.51 3.12 -13.67
C LEU A 395 4.56 2.29 -12.40
N THR A 396 5.68 2.38 -11.67
CA THR A 396 5.90 1.59 -10.45
C THR A 396 5.66 2.37 -9.16
N ASP A 397 5.59 3.70 -9.26
CA ASP A 397 5.52 4.62 -8.11
C ASP A 397 4.71 5.89 -8.41
N LYS A 398 3.92 5.87 -9.50
CA LYS A 398 3.04 6.96 -9.91
C LYS A 398 1.70 6.46 -10.40
N TYR A 399 0.67 7.27 -10.13
CA TYR A 399 -0.64 7.14 -10.75
C TYR A 399 -0.62 7.71 -12.17
N PRO A 400 -1.16 7.02 -13.18
CA PRO A 400 -1.15 7.49 -14.56
C PRO A 400 -2.33 8.40 -14.84
N ILE A 401 -2.10 9.59 -15.38
CA ILE A 401 -3.15 10.38 -16.00
C ILE A 401 -3.36 9.84 -17.41
N CYS A 402 -4.56 9.32 -17.66
CA CYS A 402 -4.91 8.73 -18.94
C CYS A 402 -5.46 9.77 -19.92
N PRO A 403 -5.09 9.69 -21.21
CA PRO A 403 -5.67 10.56 -22.24
C PRO A 403 -7.15 10.25 -22.42
N GLN A 404 -7.89 11.21 -22.98
CA GLN A 404 -9.32 11.04 -23.27
C GLN A 404 -9.56 9.78 -24.12
N GLY A 405 -10.58 8.99 -23.73
CA GLY A 405 -10.90 7.71 -24.38
C GLY A 405 -10.04 6.53 -23.91
N SER A 406 -9.15 6.74 -22.94
CA SER A 406 -8.39 5.68 -22.28
C SER A 406 -8.76 5.57 -20.80
N SER A 407 -8.80 4.34 -20.29
CA SER A 407 -9.09 4.03 -18.89
C SER A 407 -7.83 3.66 -18.13
N MET A 408 -7.84 3.88 -16.81
CA MET A 408 -6.72 3.50 -15.94
C MET A 408 -6.62 1.97 -15.84
N VAL A 409 -5.40 1.45 -15.86
CA VAL A 409 -5.11 0.01 -15.76
C VAL A 409 -4.18 -0.24 -14.57
N ARG A 410 -4.56 -1.18 -13.70
CA ARG A 410 -3.67 -1.83 -12.73
C ARG A 410 -3.33 -3.22 -13.22
N THR A 411 -2.05 -3.58 -13.19
CA THR A 411 -1.59 -4.92 -13.57
C THR A 411 -0.80 -5.56 -12.43
N SER A 412 -1.33 -6.63 -11.84
CA SER A 412 -0.63 -7.43 -10.84
C SER A 412 -0.08 -8.68 -11.53
N SER A 413 1.24 -8.70 -11.74
CA SER A 413 1.95 -9.90 -12.23
C SER A 413 2.46 -10.67 -11.02
N PHE A 414 1.97 -11.88 -10.81
CA PHE A 414 2.37 -12.70 -9.69
C PHE A 414 3.68 -13.44 -9.99
N GLN A 415 4.31 -13.95 -8.94
CA GLN A 415 5.47 -14.82 -9.01
C GLN A 415 5.11 -16.08 -9.81
N SER A 416 6.07 -16.57 -10.61
CA SER A 416 5.86 -17.68 -11.55
C SER A 416 6.79 -18.87 -11.31
N CYS A 417 7.53 -18.82 -10.21
CA CYS A 417 8.47 -19.85 -9.80
C CYS A 417 8.08 -20.29 -8.39
N TRP A 418 7.93 -21.59 -8.19
CA TRP A 418 7.55 -22.21 -6.91
C TRP A 418 8.66 -23.13 -6.43
N ASP A 419 8.94 -23.16 -5.13
CA ASP A 419 10.01 -23.99 -4.55
C ASP A 419 9.82 -25.51 -4.72
N GLY A 420 8.64 -25.92 -5.20
CA GLY A 420 8.33 -27.32 -5.48
C GLY A 420 7.82 -28.11 -4.29
N GLN A 421 7.64 -27.47 -3.12
CA GLN A 421 7.28 -28.11 -1.87
C GLN A 421 6.19 -27.37 -1.08
N ASN A 422 6.32 -26.05 -0.87
CA ASN A 422 5.52 -25.34 0.13
C ASN A 422 4.38 -24.53 -0.50
N ILE A 423 3.16 -24.68 0.04
CA ILE A 423 2.00 -23.84 -0.36
C ILE A 423 2.05 -22.44 0.25
N ASP A 424 2.90 -22.25 1.26
CA ASP A 424 3.13 -20.99 1.95
C ASP A 424 4.46 -21.06 2.74
N SER A 425 5.04 -19.92 3.09
CA SER A 425 6.24 -19.82 3.93
C SER A 425 5.99 -18.95 5.15
N ALA A 426 6.85 -19.02 6.17
CA ALA A 426 6.68 -18.24 7.41
C ALA A 426 6.58 -16.72 7.20
N ASN A 427 7.11 -16.21 6.08
CA ASN A 427 7.01 -14.81 5.69
C ASN A 427 6.10 -14.58 4.46
N HIS A 428 5.39 -15.62 4.02
CA HIS A 428 4.51 -15.67 2.83
C HIS A 428 5.15 -15.26 1.50
N ARG A 429 6.48 -15.23 1.42
CA ARG A 429 7.21 -14.73 0.24
C ARG A 429 8.25 -15.69 -0.29
N THR A 430 8.96 -16.44 0.55
CA THR A 430 10.13 -17.23 0.12
C THR A 430 9.82 -18.55 -0.58
N HIS A 431 8.58 -19.05 -0.52
CA HIS A 431 8.18 -20.28 -1.23
C HIS A 431 7.88 -20.05 -2.73
N VAL A 432 7.81 -18.78 -3.15
CA VAL A 432 7.61 -18.37 -4.55
C VAL A 432 8.60 -17.27 -4.95
N ALA A 433 8.92 -17.17 -6.23
CA ALA A 433 9.84 -16.18 -6.75
C ALA A 433 9.42 -15.66 -8.12
N PHE A 434 9.83 -14.44 -8.43
CA PHE A 434 9.78 -13.94 -9.80
C PHE A 434 10.83 -14.68 -10.64
N ALA A 435 10.46 -15.00 -11.89
CA ALA A 435 11.45 -15.40 -12.88
C ALA A 435 12.39 -14.22 -13.18
N ASP A 436 13.64 -14.52 -13.56
CA ASP A 436 14.62 -13.50 -13.94
C ASP A 436 14.06 -12.63 -15.08
N ARG A 437 14.04 -11.31 -14.91
CA ARG A 437 13.37 -10.39 -15.84
C ARG A 437 13.96 -10.41 -17.26
N ARG A 438 15.24 -10.75 -17.41
CA ARG A 438 15.94 -10.76 -18.71
C ARG A 438 15.72 -12.08 -19.44
N THR A 439 15.85 -13.18 -18.72
CA THR A 439 15.84 -14.52 -19.30
C THR A 439 14.46 -15.17 -19.20
N GLY A 440 13.74 -14.94 -18.12
CA GLY A 440 12.50 -15.62 -17.74
C GLY A 440 12.75 -17.02 -17.14
N ALA A 441 13.97 -17.27 -16.64
CA ALA A 441 14.32 -18.49 -15.93
C ALA A 441 13.94 -18.40 -14.45
N CYS A 442 13.51 -19.52 -13.86
CA CYS A 442 13.34 -19.60 -12.42
C CYS A 442 14.69 -19.71 -11.71
N PRO A 443 14.81 -19.20 -10.47
CA PRO A 443 15.98 -19.45 -9.62
C PRO A 443 16.24 -20.95 -9.44
N THR A 444 17.49 -21.30 -9.13
CA THR A 444 17.85 -22.69 -8.82
C THR A 444 16.98 -23.26 -7.71
N GLY A 445 16.48 -24.48 -7.89
CA GLY A 445 15.58 -25.16 -6.95
C GLY A 445 14.09 -24.86 -7.18
N PHE A 446 13.74 -23.84 -7.95
CA PHE A 446 12.35 -23.50 -8.24
C PHE A 446 11.86 -24.12 -9.55
N LYS A 447 10.59 -24.53 -9.55
CA LYS A 447 9.84 -25.02 -10.71
C LYS A 447 8.98 -23.89 -11.27
N ALA A 448 8.88 -23.79 -12.59
CA ALA A 448 7.97 -22.85 -13.21
C ALA A 448 6.51 -23.28 -13.01
N ILE A 449 5.65 -22.36 -12.60
CA ILE A 449 4.19 -22.51 -12.50
C ILE A 449 3.51 -21.52 -13.46
N PRO A 450 2.23 -21.71 -13.85
CA PRO A 450 1.49 -20.72 -14.62
C PRO A 450 1.50 -19.38 -13.87
N GLN A 451 1.94 -18.31 -14.54
CA GLN A 451 1.96 -16.98 -13.94
C GLN A 451 0.56 -16.38 -14.00
N LEU A 452 -0.02 -16.05 -12.84
CA LEU A 452 -1.19 -15.20 -12.80
C LEU A 452 -0.80 -13.76 -13.18
N VAL A 453 -1.48 -13.22 -14.19
CA VAL A 453 -1.46 -11.82 -14.58
C VAL A 453 -2.89 -11.31 -14.46
N GLN A 454 -3.10 -10.52 -13.43
CA GLN A 454 -4.37 -9.87 -13.12
C GLN A 454 -4.35 -8.45 -13.68
N ARG A 455 -5.36 -8.12 -14.49
CA ARG A 455 -5.52 -6.80 -15.11
C ARG A 455 -6.86 -6.22 -14.74
N LEU A 456 -6.83 -5.06 -14.09
CA LEU A 456 -8.00 -4.32 -13.61
C LEU A 456 -8.12 -3.01 -14.40
N VAL A 457 -9.30 -2.71 -14.92
CA VAL A 457 -9.59 -1.46 -15.65
C VAL A 457 -10.56 -0.62 -14.85
N TYR A 458 -10.29 0.67 -14.74
CA TYR A 458 -11.15 1.62 -14.06
C TYR A 458 -11.43 2.82 -14.95
N ASP A 459 -12.71 3.13 -15.10
CA ASP A 459 -13.17 4.29 -15.85
C ASP A 459 -13.19 5.51 -14.92
N VAL A 460 -12.08 6.25 -14.92
CA VAL A 460 -11.88 7.45 -14.09
C VAL A 460 -11.58 8.65 -14.99
N LYS A 461 -12.03 9.83 -14.57
CA LYS A 461 -11.63 11.08 -15.22
C LYS A 461 -10.19 11.42 -14.87
N ALA A 462 -9.50 12.10 -15.77
CA ALA A 462 -8.19 12.68 -15.48
C ALA A 462 -8.31 13.62 -14.27
N PRO A 463 -7.43 13.48 -13.25
CA PRO A 463 -7.44 14.34 -12.09
C PRO A 463 -6.92 15.74 -12.43
N SER A 464 -7.40 16.75 -11.72
CA SER A 464 -6.93 18.12 -11.90
C SER A 464 -5.71 18.38 -11.03
N LEU A 465 -4.53 18.53 -11.65
CA LEU A 465 -3.28 18.75 -10.90
C LEU A 465 -3.12 20.20 -10.43
N ASN A 466 -3.62 21.18 -11.21
CA ASN A 466 -3.38 22.61 -10.97
C ASN A 466 -4.11 23.16 -9.74
N ASP A 467 -5.18 22.48 -9.31
CA ASP A 467 -5.96 22.85 -8.14
C ASP A 467 -5.95 21.75 -7.07
N ASN A 468 -4.99 20.82 -7.16
CA ASN A 468 -4.80 19.70 -6.24
C ASN A 468 -6.07 18.84 -6.06
N GLY A 469 -6.71 18.48 -7.17
CA GLY A 469 -7.84 17.57 -7.23
C GLY A 469 -9.20 18.21 -6.91
N LYS A 470 -9.30 19.54 -6.80
CA LYS A 470 -10.56 20.21 -6.43
C LYS A 470 -11.63 20.10 -7.52
N THR A 471 -11.27 20.34 -8.78
CA THR A 471 -12.23 20.28 -9.90
C THR A 471 -12.45 18.86 -10.40
N SER A 472 -11.40 18.03 -10.39
CA SER A 472 -11.46 16.61 -10.73
C SER A 472 -10.66 15.81 -9.69
N PRO A 473 -11.33 15.05 -8.81
CA PRO A 473 -10.71 14.38 -7.68
C PRO A 473 -9.58 13.43 -8.05
N PHE A 474 -8.61 13.32 -7.15
CA PHE A 474 -7.60 12.29 -7.20
C PHE A 474 -8.22 10.91 -6.94
N TYR A 475 -7.54 9.87 -7.43
CA TYR A 475 -7.77 8.50 -7.00
C TYR A 475 -6.61 8.02 -6.13
N ALA A 476 -6.93 7.15 -5.18
CA ALA A 476 -6.02 6.66 -4.18
C ALA A 476 -6.24 5.16 -3.99
N VAL A 477 -5.17 4.38 -4.03
CA VAL A 477 -5.21 3.00 -3.54
C VAL A 477 -5.34 3.03 -2.02
N ASP A 478 -6.21 2.19 -1.50
CA ASP A 478 -6.33 1.95 -0.06
C ASP A 478 -5.01 1.37 0.49
N GLY A 479 -4.67 1.71 1.73
CA GLY A 479 -3.42 1.27 2.35
C GLY A 479 -3.32 1.63 3.83
N PHE A 480 -2.25 1.18 4.47
CA PHE A 480 -1.93 1.57 5.83
C PHE A 480 -1.76 3.11 5.95
N PRO A 481 -2.18 3.73 7.06
CA PRO A 481 -2.16 5.20 7.21
C PRO A 481 -0.79 5.83 6.93
N GLU A 482 0.28 5.23 7.44
CA GLU A 482 1.65 5.73 7.30
C GLU A 482 2.21 5.59 5.87
N GLN A 483 1.50 4.90 4.97
CA GLN A 483 1.89 4.74 3.57
C GLN A 483 1.33 5.83 2.66
N MET A 484 0.44 6.68 3.19
CA MET A 484 -0.06 7.89 2.52
C MET A 484 -0.67 7.64 1.14
N HIS A 485 -1.26 6.47 0.93
CA HIS A 485 -1.88 6.05 -0.33
C HIS A 485 -0.95 6.18 -1.55
N LYS A 486 0.36 6.00 -1.32
CA LYS A 486 1.36 6.10 -2.39
C LYS A 486 1.18 4.93 -3.36
N PRO A 487 1.14 5.17 -4.68
CA PRO A 487 0.84 4.13 -5.67
C PRO A 487 1.82 2.95 -5.66
N ILE A 488 3.02 3.13 -5.11
CA ILE A 488 4.01 2.05 -4.94
C ILE A 488 3.54 0.95 -3.97
N THR A 489 2.57 1.25 -3.10
CA THR A 489 2.02 0.28 -2.14
C THR A 489 0.94 -0.62 -2.74
N ASP A 490 0.69 -0.49 -4.04
CA ASP A 490 -0.22 -1.41 -4.71
C ASP A 490 0.28 -2.84 -4.63
N HIS A 491 -0.67 -3.76 -4.47
CA HIS A 491 -0.41 -5.18 -4.31
C HIS A 491 -1.60 -5.99 -4.80
N GLY A 492 -1.39 -7.30 -4.93
CA GLY A 492 -2.44 -8.26 -5.21
C GLY A 492 -2.14 -9.59 -4.55
N ASP A 493 -3.20 -10.28 -4.22
CA ASP A 493 -3.15 -11.49 -3.42
C ASP A 493 -3.97 -12.59 -4.09
N PHE A 494 -3.45 -13.80 -3.99
CA PHE A 494 -4.01 -14.96 -4.65
C PHE A 494 -3.87 -16.20 -3.78
N ILE A 495 -4.97 -16.94 -3.61
CA ILE A 495 -4.93 -18.28 -3.05
C ILE A 495 -5.50 -19.23 -4.08
N ASN A 496 -4.68 -20.17 -4.53
CA ASN A 496 -5.09 -21.18 -5.50
C ASN A 496 -6.09 -22.17 -4.88
N VAL A 497 -7.31 -22.22 -5.38
CA VAL A 497 -8.30 -23.24 -4.97
C VAL A 497 -8.98 -23.84 -6.21
N PHE A 498 -8.25 -23.93 -7.33
CA PHE A 498 -8.67 -24.78 -8.44
C PHE A 498 -8.86 -26.22 -7.96
N ASP A 499 -9.93 -26.87 -8.42
CA ASP A 499 -10.00 -28.31 -8.35
C ASP A 499 -8.89 -28.96 -9.20
N GLU A 500 -8.55 -30.20 -8.88
CA GLU A 500 -7.42 -30.88 -9.52
C GLU A 500 -7.62 -31.06 -11.03
N ARG A 501 -8.87 -31.33 -11.46
CA ARG A 501 -9.20 -31.51 -12.87
C ARG A 501 -8.97 -30.23 -13.66
N LEU A 502 -9.44 -29.11 -13.15
CA LEU A 502 -9.31 -27.79 -13.77
C LEU A 502 -7.85 -27.32 -13.76
N MET A 503 -7.12 -27.52 -12.66
CA MET A 503 -5.69 -27.20 -12.60
C MET A 503 -4.90 -27.98 -13.66
N ASN A 504 -5.20 -29.27 -13.85
CA ASN A 504 -4.57 -30.09 -14.90
C ASN A 504 -4.94 -29.61 -16.32
N GLN A 505 -6.20 -29.24 -16.55
CA GLN A 505 -6.63 -28.65 -17.83
C GLN A 505 -5.92 -27.32 -18.13
N LEU A 506 -5.78 -26.47 -17.12
CA LEU A 506 -5.07 -25.20 -17.21
C LEU A 506 -3.61 -25.43 -17.62
N VAL A 507 -2.90 -26.30 -16.90
CA VAL A 507 -1.49 -26.64 -17.20
C VAL A 507 -1.36 -27.23 -18.60
N GLN A 508 -2.22 -28.17 -18.98
CA GLN A 508 -2.20 -28.77 -20.31
C GLN A 508 -2.43 -27.70 -21.39
N CYS A 509 -3.39 -26.81 -21.21
CA CYS A 509 -3.65 -25.72 -22.15
C CYS A 509 -2.42 -24.84 -22.34
N VAL A 510 -1.85 -24.37 -21.23
CA VAL A 510 -0.72 -23.45 -21.24
C VAL A 510 0.52 -24.12 -21.84
N ASN A 511 0.81 -25.36 -21.45
CA ASN A 511 1.95 -26.13 -21.95
C ASN A 511 1.82 -26.52 -23.42
N THR A 512 0.61 -26.69 -23.95
CA THR A 512 0.38 -27.01 -25.38
C THR A 512 0.32 -25.76 -26.27
N GLY A 513 0.53 -24.56 -25.71
CA GLY A 513 0.55 -23.33 -26.49
C GLY A 513 -0.84 -22.81 -26.88
N ARG A 514 -1.90 -23.36 -26.27
CA ARG A 514 -3.28 -23.00 -26.58
C ARG A 514 -3.74 -21.78 -25.80
N LYS A 515 -4.80 -21.13 -26.30
CA LYS A 515 -5.56 -20.11 -25.57
C LYS A 515 -6.88 -20.74 -25.12
N CYS A 516 -7.05 -20.92 -23.82
CA CYS A 516 -8.25 -21.51 -23.23
C CYS A 516 -8.92 -20.53 -22.26
N ARG A 517 -10.15 -20.84 -21.88
CA ARG A 517 -11.00 -20.03 -21.02
C ARG A 517 -11.92 -20.93 -20.20
#